data_AF-A0A932J7T7-F1
#
_entry.id   AF-A0A932J7T7-F1
#
_cell.length_a   1.000
_cell.length_b   1.000
_cell.length_c   1.000
_cell.angle_alpha   90.00
_cell.angle_beta   90.00
_cell.angle_gamma   90.00
#
_symmetry.space_group_name_H-M   'P 1'
#
loop_
_entity.id
_entity.type
_entity.pdbx_description
1 polymer ?
#
loop_
_entity_poly.entity_id
_entity_poly.type
_entity_poly.pdbx_seq_one_letter_code
_entity_poly.pdbx_strand_id
1 'polypeptide(L)'
;VETGMTLHEMAAKPDAGAIIGQSTVPILPDETAFEVFGKLTVLAEQILWNSLPAIMAGNPPKLPNDLSKGSYFGGRKPEQGRIDWTQSAQQVYNLHRAVAPPYPGAFTDVGTTRLVIGKARLARDTPASGAEHTLRHLPLGLAVHNQGIVGVCGVCGDGGEGDDSGYLQISELLCDGKPVSPQQLQELLQRAGSSAHSAGDAL
;
A
#
# COMPACT_ATOMS: atom_id res chain seq x y z
N VAL A 1 -1.34 2.14 13.64
CA VAL A 1 -1.94 3.29 12.92
C VAL A 1 -3.45 3.17 13.01
N GLU A 2 -4.18 4.28 13.07
CA GLU A 2 -5.64 4.31 13.11
C GLU A 2 -6.22 5.23 12.01
N THR A 3 -7.52 5.10 11.77
CA THR A 3 -8.30 5.98 10.88
C THR A 3 -9.70 6.16 11.46
N GLY A 4 -10.56 6.97 10.86
CA GLY A 4 -11.88 7.22 11.40
C GLY A 4 -12.84 7.88 10.43
N MET A 5 -14.07 8.07 10.90
CA MET A 5 -15.11 8.82 10.21
C MET A 5 -15.46 10.06 11.00
N THR A 6 -15.75 11.13 10.26
CA THR A 6 -16.17 12.43 10.81
C THR A 6 -17.45 12.84 10.10
N LEU A 7 -18.50 13.07 10.88
CA LEU A 7 -19.70 13.77 10.43
C LEU A 7 -19.51 15.26 10.71
N HIS A 8 -19.61 16.10 9.69
CA HIS A 8 -19.46 17.55 9.82
C HIS A 8 -20.54 18.29 9.03
N GLU A 9 -20.75 19.57 9.35
CA GLU A 9 -21.64 20.44 8.58
C GLU A 9 -21.08 20.71 7.18
N MET A 10 -21.96 20.91 6.20
CA MET A 10 -21.54 21.42 4.91
C MET A 10 -21.14 22.90 5.04
N ALA A 11 -19.98 23.25 4.49
CA ALA A 11 -19.48 24.61 4.40
C ALA A 11 -19.04 24.90 2.95
N ALA A 12 -18.82 26.18 2.64
CA ALA A 12 -18.36 26.59 1.30
C ALA A 12 -17.00 25.99 0.93
N LYS A 13 -16.09 25.88 1.91
CA LYS A 13 -14.83 25.16 1.76
C LYS A 13 -15.06 23.66 2.01
N PRO A 14 -14.57 22.76 1.14
CA PRO A 14 -14.67 21.32 1.36
C PRO A 14 -14.15 20.92 2.75
N ASP A 15 -14.89 20.03 3.40
CA ASP A 15 -14.54 19.41 4.69
C ASP A 15 -14.21 20.40 5.82
N ALA A 16 -14.74 21.64 5.74
CA ALA A 16 -14.42 22.74 6.65
C ALA A 16 -15.49 23.03 7.73
N GLY A 17 -16.64 22.37 7.67
CA GLY A 17 -17.71 22.62 8.63
C GLY A 17 -17.40 22.11 10.03
N ALA A 18 -18.23 22.54 10.99
CA ALA A 18 -18.12 22.09 12.37
C ALA A 18 -18.34 20.58 12.47
N ILE A 19 -17.58 19.93 13.35
CA ILE A 19 -17.69 18.49 13.58
C ILE A 19 -18.92 18.24 14.46
N ILE A 20 -19.79 17.35 13.99
CA ILE A 20 -21.00 16.89 14.69
C ILE A 20 -20.72 15.61 15.48
N GLY A 21 -19.91 14.72 14.91
CA GLY A 21 -19.52 13.46 15.52
C GLY A 21 -18.29 12.86 14.85
N GLN A 22 -17.48 12.14 15.62
CA GLN A 22 -16.26 11.53 15.14
C GLN A 22 -16.01 10.22 15.87
N SER A 23 -15.48 9.23 15.18
CA SER A 23 -15.06 7.95 15.78
C SER A 23 -13.92 7.34 14.99
N THR A 24 -13.07 6.57 15.67
CA THR A 24 -11.87 5.95 15.08
C THR A 24 -11.92 4.43 15.18
N VAL A 25 -11.15 3.78 14.31
CA VAL A 25 -10.87 2.34 14.29
C VAL A 25 -9.38 2.12 14.00
N PRO A 26 -8.76 1.08 14.61
CA PRO A 26 -7.40 0.71 14.26
C PRO A 26 -7.34 0.18 12.81
N ILE A 27 -6.22 0.42 12.13
CA ILE A 27 -5.87 -0.30 10.90
C ILE A 27 -4.96 -1.45 11.30
N LEU A 28 -5.42 -2.68 11.13
CA LEU A 28 -4.63 -3.87 11.43
C LEU A 28 -3.53 -4.06 10.37
N PRO A 29 -2.45 -4.79 10.69
CA PRO A 29 -1.26 -4.81 9.86
C PRO A 29 -1.47 -5.30 8.42
N ASP A 30 -2.39 -6.25 8.23
CA ASP A 30 -2.62 -6.94 6.95
C ASP A 30 -3.94 -6.51 6.28
N GLU A 31 -4.62 -5.50 6.85
CA GLU A 31 -5.86 -5.01 6.27
C GLU A 31 -5.63 -4.21 4.99
N THR A 32 -6.46 -4.55 4.02
CA THR A 32 -6.60 -3.86 2.75
C THR A 32 -7.45 -2.60 2.89
N ALA A 33 -7.33 -1.68 1.92
CA ALA A 33 -8.19 -0.50 1.88
C ALA A 33 -9.70 -0.86 1.83
N PHE A 34 -10.06 -1.99 1.22
CA PHE A 34 -11.46 -2.44 1.14
C PHE A 34 -12.00 -2.87 2.51
N GLU A 35 -11.22 -3.62 3.29
CA GLU A 35 -11.62 -4.03 4.64
C GLU A 35 -11.71 -2.82 5.58
N VAL A 36 -10.76 -1.90 5.50
CA VAL A 36 -10.81 -0.62 6.23
C VAL A 36 -12.05 0.18 5.85
N PHE A 37 -12.39 0.26 4.55
CA PHE A 37 -13.60 0.93 4.08
C PHE A 37 -14.88 0.31 4.66
N GLY A 38 -14.94 -1.02 4.78
CA GLY A 38 -16.05 -1.71 5.45
C GLY A 38 -16.23 -1.27 6.91
N LYS A 39 -15.14 -1.21 7.68
CA LYS A 39 -15.19 -0.72 9.07
C LYS A 39 -15.63 0.74 9.17
N LEU A 40 -15.12 1.57 8.25
CA LEU A 40 -15.47 2.98 8.19
C LEU A 40 -16.95 3.18 7.83
N THR A 41 -17.53 2.32 6.98
CA THR A 41 -18.96 2.36 6.65
C THR A 41 -19.82 2.12 7.89
N VAL A 42 -19.45 1.13 8.71
CA VAL A 42 -20.13 0.83 9.98
C VAL A 42 -19.98 2.00 10.97
N LEU A 43 -18.79 2.60 11.07
CA LEU A 43 -18.60 3.80 11.90
C LEU A 43 -19.48 4.97 11.44
N ALA A 44 -19.60 5.20 10.13
CA ALA A 44 -20.43 6.27 9.60
C ALA A 44 -21.91 6.09 9.98
N GLU A 45 -22.43 4.87 9.90
CA GLU A 45 -23.79 4.54 10.33
C GLU A 45 -23.98 4.83 11.83
N GLN A 46 -23.04 4.38 12.67
CA GLN A 46 -23.09 4.60 14.12
C GLN A 46 -23.05 6.09 14.48
N ILE A 47 -22.17 6.86 13.85
CA ILE A 47 -22.07 8.31 14.07
C ILE A 47 -23.39 8.97 13.68
N LEU A 48 -23.92 8.65 12.50
CA LEU A 48 -25.18 9.23 12.03
C LEU A 48 -26.34 8.88 12.98
N TRP A 49 -26.46 7.61 13.36
CA TRP A 49 -27.51 7.15 14.28
C TRP A 49 -27.46 7.90 15.62
N ASN A 50 -26.27 8.09 16.18
CA ASN A 50 -26.09 8.77 17.45
C ASN A 50 -26.32 10.29 17.35
N SER A 51 -25.98 10.91 16.20
CA SER A 51 -26.12 12.35 16.00
C SER A 51 -27.53 12.77 15.53
N LEU A 52 -28.27 11.87 14.87
CA LEU A 52 -29.55 12.19 14.23
C LEU A 52 -30.60 12.80 15.19
N PRO A 53 -30.80 12.31 16.43
CA PRO A 53 -31.77 12.92 17.35
C PRO A 53 -31.47 14.38 17.67
N ALA A 54 -30.20 14.72 17.91
CA ALA A 54 -29.78 16.09 18.21
C ALA A 54 -29.89 17.01 16.99
N ILE A 55 -29.60 16.47 15.79
CA ILE A 55 -29.83 17.16 14.51
C ILE A 55 -31.32 17.46 14.33
N MET A 56 -32.20 16.48 14.55
CA MET A 56 -33.66 16.65 14.42
C MET A 56 -34.24 17.64 15.44
N ALA A 57 -33.65 17.71 16.63
CA ALA A 57 -34.00 18.69 17.64
C ALA A 57 -33.47 20.11 17.34
N GLY A 58 -32.70 20.29 16.25
CA GLY A 58 -32.12 21.57 15.86
C GLY A 58 -30.94 22.01 16.73
N ASN A 59 -30.38 21.11 17.54
CA ASN A 59 -29.27 21.41 18.46
C ASN A 59 -28.16 20.34 18.40
N PRO A 60 -27.57 20.08 17.23
CA PRO A 60 -26.44 19.15 17.15
C PRO A 60 -25.19 19.75 17.83
N PRO A 61 -24.30 18.92 18.37
CA PRO A 61 -22.97 19.37 18.80
C PRO A 61 -22.23 20.04 17.64
N LYS A 62 -21.48 21.12 17.91
CA LYS A 62 -20.67 21.83 16.90
C LYS A 62 -19.25 22.03 17.41
N LEU A 63 -18.41 21.02 17.21
CA LEU A 63 -17.01 21.06 17.62
C LEU A 63 -16.15 21.76 16.55
N PRO A 64 -15.11 22.53 16.93
CA PRO A 64 -14.20 23.16 15.97
C PRO A 64 -13.49 22.14 15.07
N ASN A 65 -13.32 22.50 13.79
CA ASN A 65 -12.56 21.73 12.81
C ASN A 65 -11.28 22.49 12.43
N ASP A 66 -10.15 22.07 13.00
CA ASP A 66 -8.84 22.70 12.77
C ASP A 66 -8.19 22.19 11.48
N LEU A 67 -8.45 22.90 10.38
CA LEU A 67 -7.92 22.56 9.07
C LEU A 67 -6.40 22.67 8.94
N SER A 68 -5.71 23.35 9.87
CA SER A 68 -4.24 23.44 9.83
C SER A 68 -3.56 22.09 10.08
N LYS A 69 -4.27 21.17 10.73
CA LYS A 69 -3.83 19.79 10.98
C LYS A 69 -4.23 18.82 9.87
N GLY A 70 -5.05 19.28 8.91
CA GLY A 70 -5.54 18.47 7.81
C GLY A 70 -4.54 18.41 6.65
N SER A 71 -4.69 17.36 5.84
CA SER A 71 -4.02 17.23 4.54
C SER A 71 -5.08 16.95 3.47
N TYR A 72 -4.86 17.44 2.25
CA TYR A 72 -5.78 17.24 1.13
C TYR A 72 -5.18 16.29 0.11
N PHE A 73 -5.95 15.29 -0.29
CA PHE A 73 -5.54 14.30 -1.28
C PHE A 73 -6.52 14.35 -2.45
N GLY A 74 -5.98 14.45 -3.66
CA GLY A 74 -6.79 14.32 -4.88
C GLY A 74 -7.28 12.89 -5.11
N GLY A 75 -8.18 12.72 -6.07
CA GLY A 75 -8.64 11.39 -6.49
C GLY A 75 -7.47 10.50 -6.91
N ARG A 76 -7.52 9.22 -6.54
CA ARG A 76 -6.47 8.26 -6.88
C ARG A 76 -6.43 7.98 -8.38
N LYS A 77 -5.22 7.90 -8.92
CA LYS A 77 -4.93 7.48 -10.30
C LYS A 77 -4.30 6.08 -10.30
N PRO A 78 -4.55 5.23 -11.32
CA PRO A 78 -3.92 3.91 -11.43
C PRO A 78 -2.40 3.95 -11.31
N GLU A 79 -1.74 4.96 -11.88
CA GLU A 79 -0.26 5.09 -11.84
C GLU A 79 0.30 5.30 -10.43
N GLN A 80 -0.52 5.74 -9.46
CA GLN A 80 -0.10 5.81 -8.06
C GLN A 80 0.06 4.43 -7.41
N GLY A 81 -0.31 3.35 -8.11
CA GLY A 81 0.03 1.97 -7.74
C GLY A 81 1.44 1.54 -8.16
N ARG A 82 2.20 2.37 -8.88
CA ARG A 82 3.57 2.03 -9.29
C ARG A 82 4.46 1.87 -8.06
N ILE A 83 5.12 0.73 -7.95
CA ILE A 83 6.03 0.42 -6.86
C ILE A 83 7.34 1.17 -7.09
N ASP A 84 7.77 1.90 -6.06
CA ASP A 84 9.10 2.44 -5.94
C ASP A 84 9.91 1.53 -5.00
N TRP A 85 10.75 0.69 -5.59
CA TRP A 85 11.56 -0.30 -4.87
C TRP A 85 12.68 0.32 -4.03
N THR A 86 12.90 1.64 -4.10
CA THR A 86 13.86 2.33 -3.22
C THR A 86 13.30 2.58 -1.81
N GLN A 87 11.99 2.46 -1.64
CA GLN A 87 11.31 2.57 -0.34
C GLN A 87 11.49 1.30 0.50
N SER A 88 11.21 1.38 1.81
CA SER A 88 11.18 0.21 2.70
C SER A 88 10.22 -0.87 2.24
N ALA A 89 10.49 -2.12 2.64
CA ALA A 89 9.53 -3.21 2.40
C ALA A 89 8.18 -2.92 3.07
N GLN A 90 8.20 -2.24 4.23
CA GLN A 90 6.98 -1.81 4.92
C GLN A 90 6.18 -0.77 4.11
N GLN A 91 6.84 0.21 3.48
CA GLN A 91 6.18 1.19 2.61
C GLN A 91 5.59 0.53 1.35
N VAL A 92 6.36 -0.34 0.70
CA VAL A 92 5.86 -1.10 -0.47
C VAL A 92 4.71 -2.02 -0.08
N TYR A 93 4.76 -2.67 1.09
CA TYR A 93 3.65 -3.45 1.62
C TYR A 93 2.40 -2.61 1.87
N ASN A 94 2.58 -1.43 2.45
CA ASN A 94 1.50 -0.48 2.70
C ASN A 94 0.85 0.00 1.40
N LEU A 95 1.65 0.25 0.36
CA LEU A 95 1.12 0.53 -0.98
C LEU A 95 0.31 -0.65 -1.49
N HIS A 96 0.88 -1.87 -1.49
CA HIS A 96 0.22 -3.10 -1.95
C HIS A 96 -1.18 -3.27 -1.34
N ARG A 97 -1.30 -3.22 -0.01
CA ARG A 97 -2.61 -3.37 0.65
C ARG A 97 -3.53 -2.16 0.48
N ALA A 98 -2.98 -0.96 0.29
CA ALA A 98 -3.77 0.26 0.09
C ALA A 98 -4.39 0.36 -1.32
N VAL A 99 -3.82 -0.34 -2.32
CA VAL A 99 -4.35 -0.40 -3.69
C VAL A 99 -4.75 -1.82 -4.12
N ALA A 100 -4.95 -2.72 -3.16
CA ALA A 100 -5.53 -4.05 -3.39
C ALA A 100 -6.96 -3.95 -3.99
N PRO A 101 -7.52 -5.04 -4.54
CA PRO A 101 -8.88 -5.04 -5.08
C PRO A 101 -9.90 -4.40 -4.11
N PRO A 102 -10.82 -3.57 -4.60
CA PRO A 102 -11.22 -3.38 -6.00
C PRO A 102 -10.38 -2.36 -6.80
N TYR A 103 -9.29 -1.84 -6.24
CA TYR A 103 -8.39 -0.94 -6.96
C TYR A 103 -7.48 -1.72 -7.95
N PRO A 104 -6.81 -1.04 -8.91
CA PRO A 104 -6.00 -1.70 -9.94
C PRO A 104 -4.81 -2.54 -9.46
N GLY A 105 -4.40 -2.46 -8.19
CA GLY A 105 -3.24 -3.19 -7.65
C GLY A 105 -1.94 -2.39 -7.67
N ALA A 106 -0.98 -2.84 -6.86
CA ALA A 106 0.39 -2.32 -6.88
C ALA A 106 1.18 -3.04 -7.98
N PHE A 107 1.94 -2.31 -8.79
CA PHE A 107 2.57 -2.85 -9.98
C PHE A 107 3.99 -2.37 -10.20
N THR A 108 4.76 -3.13 -10.95
CA THR A 108 6.08 -2.77 -11.46
C THR A 108 6.22 -3.21 -12.90
N ASP A 109 7.06 -2.53 -13.68
CA ASP A 109 7.35 -2.92 -15.06
C ASP A 109 8.70 -3.65 -15.12
N VAL A 110 8.76 -4.76 -15.84
CA VAL A 110 9.99 -5.49 -16.19
C VAL A 110 10.12 -5.48 -17.71
N GLY A 111 11.06 -4.69 -18.22
CA GLY A 111 11.10 -4.36 -19.64
C GLY A 111 9.80 -3.67 -20.07
N THR A 112 9.11 -4.25 -21.04
CA THR A 112 7.78 -3.77 -21.51
C THR A 112 6.60 -4.47 -20.82
N THR A 113 6.87 -5.40 -19.90
CA THR A 113 5.82 -6.21 -19.26
C THR A 113 5.45 -5.64 -17.90
N ARG A 114 4.16 -5.34 -17.70
CA ARG A 114 3.64 -4.89 -16.41
C ARG A 114 3.24 -6.08 -15.54
N LEU A 115 3.73 -6.08 -14.30
CA LEU A 115 3.48 -7.11 -13.31
C LEU A 115 2.78 -6.49 -12.09
N VAL A 116 1.68 -7.09 -11.66
CA VAL A 116 0.88 -6.64 -10.52
C VAL A 116 1.07 -7.61 -9.35
N ILE A 117 1.32 -7.08 -8.16
CA ILE A 117 1.37 -7.88 -6.93
C ILE A 117 -0.05 -8.15 -6.47
N GLY A 118 -0.51 -9.40 -6.60
CA GLY A 118 -1.82 -9.86 -6.16
C GLY A 118 -1.85 -10.17 -4.67
N LYS A 119 -0.85 -10.90 -4.18
CA LYS A 119 -0.69 -11.24 -2.75
C LYS A 119 0.78 -11.18 -2.36
N ALA A 120 1.04 -10.48 -1.27
CA ALA A 120 2.34 -10.45 -0.63
C ALA A 120 2.22 -10.56 0.89
N ARG A 121 3.34 -10.89 1.53
CA ARG A 121 3.51 -10.78 2.98
C ARG A 121 4.81 -10.05 3.26
N LEU A 122 4.79 -9.23 4.30
CA LEU A 122 6.01 -8.71 4.88
C LEU A 122 6.74 -9.86 5.57
N ALA A 123 7.99 -10.11 5.20
CA ALA A 123 8.80 -11.10 5.88
C ALA A 123 9.21 -10.53 7.24
N ARG A 124 8.54 -11.00 8.30
CA ARG A 124 8.86 -10.64 9.69
C ARG A 124 9.78 -11.66 10.37
N ASP A 125 10.01 -12.79 9.71
CA ASP A 125 10.92 -13.80 10.22
C ASP A 125 12.29 -13.51 9.67
N THR A 126 13.24 -13.28 10.57
CA THR A 126 14.67 -13.42 10.32
C THR A 126 14.86 -14.80 9.67
N PRO A 127 15.19 -14.90 8.37
CA PRO A 127 15.63 -16.13 7.76
C PRO A 127 16.72 -16.72 8.63
N ALA A 128 16.72 -18.05 8.80
CA ALA A 128 17.85 -18.73 9.41
C ALA A 128 19.15 -18.14 8.85
N SER A 129 20.04 -17.69 9.75
CA SER A 129 21.19 -16.77 9.60
C SER A 129 22.04 -16.81 8.31
N GLY A 130 21.85 -17.77 7.40
CA GLY A 130 22.47 -17.83 6.07
C GLY A 130 21.63 -17.27 4.91
N ALA A 131 20.29 -17.25 4.98
CA ALA A 131 19.44 -16.82 3.86
C ALA A 131 19.33 -15.28 3.74
N GLU A 132 19.46 -14.54 4.84
CA GLU A 132 19.51 -13.06 4.82
C GLU A 132 20.68 -12.52 4.01
N HIS A 133 21.85 -13.15 4.15
CA HIS A 133 23.05 -12.69 3.47
C HIS A 133 22.90 -12.75 1.96
N THR A 134 22.23 -13.78 1.41
CA THR A 134 22.05 -13.89 -0.04
C THR A 134 21.03 -12.88 -0.58
N LEU A 135 19.98 -12.57 0.19
CA LEU A 135 18.93 -11.64 -0.22
C LEU A 135 19.40 -10.18 -0.24
N ARG A 136 20.28 -9.79 0.69
CA ARG A 136 20.85 -8.42 0.74
C ARG A 136 21.74 -8.05 -0.45
N HIS A 137 22.21 -9.05 -1.20
CA HIS A 137 23.03 -8.83 -2.40
C HIS A 137 22.22 -8.79 -3.69
N LEU A 138 20.91 -9.04 -3.63
CA LEU A 138 20.04 -8.93 -4.79
C LEU A 138 19.78 -7.46 -5.14
N PRO A 139 19.64 -7.13 -6.44
CA PRO A 139 19.25 -5.80 -6.85
C PRO A 139 17.82 -5.48 -6.39
N LEU A 140 17.55 -4.19 -6.17
CA LEU A 140 16.20 -3.69 -5.87
C LEU A 140 15.23 -4.08 -6.99
N GLY A 141 14.01 -4.48 -6.62
CA GLY A 141 13.00 -4.95 -7.55
C GLY A 141 12.57 -6.39 -7.30
N LEU A 142 11.97 -7.00 -8.31
CA LEU A 142 11.55 -8.39 -8.27
C LEU A 142 12.74 -9.33 -8.48
N ALA A 143 12.82 -10.36 -7.66
CA ALA A 143 13.80 -11.44 -7.80
C ALA A 143 13.17 -12.80 -7.49
N VAL A 144 13.85 -13.86 -7.91
CA VAL A 144 13.48 -15.24 -7.60
C VAL A 144 14.49 -15.80 -6.62
N HIS A 145 14.01 -16.30 -5.48
CA HIS A 145 14.86 -16.89 -4.44
C HIS A 145 14.19 -18.14 -3.86
N ASN A 146 14.94 -19.25 -3.75
CA ASN A 146 14.43 -20.55 -3.26
C ASN A 146 13.10 -21.00 -3.90
N GLN A 147 12.98 -20.87 -5.21
CA GLN A 147 11.75 -21.16 -5.97
C GLN A 147 10.54 -20.27 -5.62
N GLY A 148 10.72 -19.23 -4.81
CA GLY A 148 9.71 -18.20 -4.53
C GLY A 148 10.02 -16.88 -5.23
N ILE A 149 9.01 -16.02 -5.30
CA ILE A 149 9.15 -14.65 -5.78
C ILE A 149 9.33 -13.73 -4.57
N VAL A 150 10.33 -12.87 -4.62
CA VAL A 150 10.60 -11.86 -3.59
C VAL A 150 10.67 -10.47 -4.22
N GLY A 151 10.20 -9.47 -3.47
CA GLY A 151 10.41 -8.06 -3.80
C GLY A 151 11.49 -7.49 -2.89
N VAL A 152 12.65 -7.16 -3.44
CA VAL A 152 13.78 -6.58 -2.72
C VAL A 152 13.60 -5.07 -2.68
N CYS A 153 13.55 -4.52 -1.48
CA CYS A 153 13.23 -3.13 -1.21
C CYS A 153 14.44 -2.40 -0.62
N GLY A 154 14.40 -1.07 -0.64
CA GLY A 154 15.42 -0.26 0.02
C GLY A 154 15.39 -0.48 1.53
N VAL A 155 16.55 -0.31 2.18
CA VAL A 155 16.63 -0.32 3.64
C VAL A 155 16.54 1.11 4.14
N CYS A 156 15.49 1.40 4.89
CA CYS A 156 15.33 2.67 5.58
C CYS A 156 16.31 2.72 6.78
N GLY A 157 17.35 3.55 6.70
CA GLY A 157 18.37 3.73 7.75
C GLY A 157 17.90 4.52 8.97
N ASP A 158 16.63 4.89 9.00
CA ASP A 158 15.98 5.78 9.96
C ASP A 158 15.25 5.02 11.06
N GLY A 159 15.91 4.03 11.69
CA GLY A 159 15.72 3.59 13.09
C GLY A 159 14.30 3.36 13.65
N GLY A 160 13.26 3.35 12.84
CA GLY A 160 11.88 3.33 13.27
C GLY A 160 11.39 1.89 13.42
N GLU A 161 11.52 1.34 14.64
CA GLU A 161 10.81 0.21 15.31
C GLU A 161 10.17 -0.94 14.50
N GLY A 162 10.48 -1.10 13.22
CA GLY A 162 10.09 -2.23 12.39
C GLY A 162 11.35 -3.00 12.01
N ASP A 163 11.33 -4.30 12.28
CA ASP A 163 12.27 -5.27 11.70
C ASP A 163 12.05 -5.29 10.17
N ASP A 164 12.60 -4.27 9.48
CA ASP A 164 12.56 -4.19 8.03
C ASP A 164 13.62 -5.15 7.50
N SER A 165 13.18 -6.38 7.28
CA SER A 165 13.96 -7.42 6.64
C SER A 165 14.46 -6.99 5.25
N GLY A 166 13.87 -5.92 4.67
CA GLY A 166 14.23 -5.35 3.37
C GLY A 166 13.61 -6.09 2.20
N TYR A 167 12.68 -7.02 2.46
CA TYR A 167 12.03 -7.78 1.39
C TYR A 167 10.57 -8.17 1.68
N LEU A 168 9.86 -8.40 0.58
CA LEU A 168 8.49 -8.89 0.53
C LEU A 168 8.47 -10.30 -0.04
N GLN A 169 7.73 -11.21 0.59
CA GLN A 169 7.43 -12.50 -0.02
C GLN A 169 6.16 -12.36 -0.87
N ILE A 170 6.28 -12.59 -2.18
CA ILE A 170 5.18 -12.45 -3.13
C ILE A 170 4.66 -13.85 -3.46
N SER A 171 3.44 -14.14 -3.02
CA SER A 171 2.79 -15.44 -3.25
C SER A 171 1.93 -15.44 -4.51
N GLU A 172 1.52 -14.27 -5.00
CA GLU A 172 0.77 -14.12 -6.24
C GLU A 172 1.25 -12.89 -7.00
N LEU A 173 1.85 -13.13 -8.16
CA LEU A 173 2.28 -12.12 -9.12
C LEU A 173 1.48 -12.31 -10.41
N LEU A 174 0.93 -11.24 -10.97
CA LEU A 174 0.02 -11.28 -12.10
C LEU A 174 0.57 -10.51 -13.30
N CYS A 175 0.39 -11.07 -14.50
CA CYS A 175 0.57 -10.39 -15.78
C CYS A 175 -0.76 -10.48 -16.53
N ASP A 176 -1.37 -9.35 -16.89
CA ASP A 176 -2.70 -9.28 -17.52
C ASP A 176 -3.76 -10.14 -16.78
N GLY A 177 -3.70 -10.13 -15.44
CA GLY A 177 -4.61 -10.88 -14.57
C GLY A 177 -4.32 -12.39 -14.45
N LYS A 178 -3.26 -12.91 -15.09
CA LYS A 178 -2.86 -14.31 -15.00
C LYS A 178 -1.65 -14.50 -14.09
N PRO A 179 -1.60 -15.57 -13.27
CA PRO A 179 -0.46 -15.83 -12.40
C PRO A 179 0.82 -16.08 -13.19
N VAL A 180 1.91 -15.51 -12.70
CA VAL A 180 3.27 -15.66 -13.23
C VAL A 180 4.06 -16.57 -12.30
N SER A 181 4.62 -17.65 -12.86
CA SER A 181 5.47 -18.56 -12.09
C SER A 181 6.86 -17.97 -11.83
N PRO A 182 7.58 -18.45 -10.80
CA PRO A 182 8.97 -18.06 -10.56
C PRO A 182 9.88 -18.27 -11.78
N GLN A 183 9.69 -19.36 -12.54
CA GLN A 183 10.48 -19.61 -13.76
C GLN A 183 10.20 -18.56 -14.84
N GLN A 184 8.92 -18.24 -15.06
CA GLN A 184 8.53 -17.21 -16.04
C GLN A 184 9.08 -15.83 -15.66
N LEU A 185 9.06 -15.47 -14.38
CA LEU A 185 9.67 -14.25 -13.89
C LEU A 185 11.19 -14.24 -14.13
N GLN A 186 11.88 -15.35 -13.84
CA GLN A 186 13.32 -15.46 -14.06
C GLN A 186 13.70 -15.22 -15.53
N GLU A 187 12.94 -15.79 -16.46
CA GLU A 187 13.11 -15.57 -17.91
C GLU A 187 12.83 -14.13 -18.33
N LEU A 188 11.84 -13.46 -17.72
CA LEU A 188 11.55 -12.05 -17.97
C LEU A 188 12.69 -11.15 -17.50
N LEU A 189 13.23 -11.40 -16.30
CA LEU A 189 14.35 -10.65 -15.73
C LEU A 189 15.62 -10.81 -16.57
N GLN A 190 15.93 -12.03 -17.02
CA GLN A 190 17.08 -12.30 -17.88
C GLN A 190 16.97 -11.56 -19.23
N ARG A 191 15.80 -11.61 -19.87
CA ARG A 191 15.56 -10.90 -21.14
C ARG A 191 15.71 -9.39 -21.00
N ALA A 192 15.16 -8.82 -19.93
CA ALA A 192 15.29 -7.39 -19.65
C ALA A 192 16.76 -6.99 -19.43
N GLY A 193 17.52 -7.78 -18.66
CA GLY A 193 18.94 -7.54 -18.40
C GLY A 193 19.82 -7.62 -19.66
N SER A 194 19.57 -8.57 -20.56
CA SER A 194 20.32 -8.69 -21.83
C SER A 194 20.05 -7.52 -22.79
N SER A 195 18.83 -6.98 -22.82
CA SER A 195 18.49 -5.84 -23.68
C SER A 195 19.16 -4.52 -23.27
N ALA A 196 19.50 -4.37 -21.99
CA ALA A 196 20.21 -3.19 -21.48
C ALA A 196 21.70 -3.18 -21.89
N HIS A 197 22.32 -4.36 -22.07
CA HIS A 197 23.72 -4.46 -22.51
C HIS A 197 23.90 -4.22 -24.01
N SER A 198 22.93 -4.53 -24.87
CA SER A 198 23.06 -4.30 -26.32
C SER A 198 22.93 -2.84 -26.75
N ALA A 199 22.48 -1.94 -25.88
CA ALA A 199 22.35 -0.51 -26.17
C ALA A 199 23.60 0.31 -25.81
N GLY A 200 24.59 -0.28 -25.11
CA GLY A 200 25.79 0.39 -24.63
C GLY A 200 26.99 0.39 -25.60
N ASP A 201 26.97 -0.45 -26.64
CA ASP A 201 28.08 -0.62 -27.60
C ASP A 201 27.89 0.18 -28.91
N ALA A 202 26.96 1.13 -28.93
CA ALA A 202 26.67 1.98 -30.09
C ALA A 202 26.84 3.47 -29.78
N LEU A 203 28.00 3.87 -29.26
CA LEU A 203 28.51 5.25 -29.28
C LEU A 203 30.03 5.28 -29.47
#